data_AF-A0A2A2KAH3-F1
#
_entry.id   AF-A0A2A2KAH3-F1
#
_cell.length_a   1.000
_cell.length_b   1.000
_cell.length_c   1.000
_cell.angle_alpha   90.00
_cell.angle_beta   90.00
_cell.angle_gamma   90.00
#
_symmetry.space_group_name_H-M   'P 1'
#
loop_
_entity.id
_entity.type
_entity.pdbx_description
1 polymer ?
#
loop_
_entity_poly.entity_id
_entity_poly.type
_entity_poly.pdbx_seq_one_letter_code
_entity_poly.pdbx_strand_id
1 'polypeptide(L)'
;MNAFSDPMTPAQCRLAAINHRFDTYDNQALRRHCPSTYHDELLRQADEMDRLRLIDWTEWRDLRRLADRAFVKAVAGADYHLV
;
A
#
# COMPACT_ATOMS: atom_id res chain seq x y z
N MET A 1 -28.16 6.26 -24.92
CA MET A 1 -26.92 5.45 -24.81
C MET A 1 -26.21 5.89 -23.55
N ASN A 2 -26.65 5.42 -22.37
CA ASN A 2 -25.98 5.68 -21.10
C ASN A 2 -25.35 4.35 -20.67
N ALA A 3 -24.06 4.21 -20.98
CA ALA A 3 -23.27 3.05 -20.57
C ALA A 3 -23.21 3.00 -19.05
N PHE A 4 -23.56 1.85 -18.50
CA PHE A 4 -23.56 1.49 -17.08
C PHE A 4 -22.34 2.04 -16.33
N SER A 5 -22.50 3.20 -15.69
CA SER A 5 -21.61 3.62 -14.61
C SER A 5 -22.36 3.28 -13.33
N ASP A 6 -22.36 2.00 -12.98
CA ASP A 6 -22.83 1.59 -11.65
C ASP A 6 -21.78 2.12 -10.67
N PRO A 7 -22.13 3.04 -9.74
CA PRO A 7 -21.16 3.56 -8.78
C PRO A 7 -20.57 2.38 -8.00
N MET A 8 -19.23 2.26 -8.00
CA MET A 8 -18.55 1.21 -7.24
C MET A 8 -19.08 1.21 -5.81
N THR A 9 -19.54 0.04 -5.36
CA THR A 9 -20.01 -0.11 -3.99
C THR A 9 -18.84 0.11 -3.02
N PRO A 10 -19.09 0.53 -1.77
CA PRO A 10 -18.03 0.72 -0.77
C PRO A 10 -17.12 -0.50 -0.59
N ALA A 11 -17.69 -1.71 -0.71
CA ALA A 11 -16.96 -2.97 -0.65
C ALA A 11 -15.99 -3.15 -1.84
N GLN A 12 -16.41 -2.76 -3.05
CA GLN A 12 -15.55 -2.78 -4.24
C GLN A 12 -14.42 -1.75 -4.14
N CYS A 13 -14.70 -0.55 -3.62
CA CYS A 13 -13.68 0.46 -3.36
C CYS A 13 -12.63 -0.03 -2.37
N ARG A 14 -13.07 -0.68 -1.27
CA ARG A 14 -12.18 -1.28 -0.28
C ARG A 14 -11.31 -2.37 -0.90
N LEU A 15 -11.91 -3.28 -1.67
CA LEU A 15 -11.16 -4.36 -2.32
C LEU A 15 -10.13 -3.83 -3.31
N ALA A 16 -10.51 -2.85 -4.14
CA ALA A 16 -9.59 -2.22 -5.10
C ALA A 16 -8.41 -1.53 -4.40
N ALA A 17 -8.68 -0.77 -3.33
CA ALA A 17 -7.63 -0.11 -2.57
C ALA A 17 -6.66 -1.10 -1.90
N ILE A 18 -7.19 -2.21 -1.37
CA ILE A 18 -6.36 -3.28 -0.78
C ILE A 18 -5.49 -3.94 -1.86
N ASN A 19 -6.06 -4.30 -3.02
CA ASN A 19 -5.30 -4.92 -4.10
C ASN A 19 -4.18 -4.00 -4.60
N HIS A 20 -4.49 -2.74 -4.87
CA HIS A 20 -3.49 -1.75 -5.31
C HIS A 20 -2.35 -1.58 -4.29
N ARG A 21 -2.68 -1.62 -2.99
CA ARG A 21 -1.69 -1.59 -1.92
C ARG A 21 -0.79 -2.81 -1.94
N PHE A 22 -1.34 -4.01 -2.11
CA PHE A 22 -0.54 -5.24 -2.20
C PHE A 22 0.36 -5.25 -3.43
N ASP A 23 -0.12 -4.79 -4.58
CA ASP A 23 0.71 -4.64 -5.79
C ASP A 23 1.89 -3.70 -5.56
N THR A 24 1.65 -2.58 -4.85
CA THR A 24 2.72 -1.65 -4.46
C THR A 24 3.67 -2.32 -3.47
N TYR A 25 3.15 -3.03 -2.48
CA TYR A 25 3.94 -3.69 -1.44
C TYR A 25 4.87 -4.76 -2.00
N ASP A 26 4.41 -5.56 -2.97
CA ASP A 26 5.18 -6.63 -3.61
C ASP A 26 6.14 -6.15 -4.71
N ASN A 27 6.14 -4.85 -5.02
CA ASN A 27 7.07 -4.26 -5.99
C ASN A 27 8.52 -4.21 -5.43
N GLN A 28 9.22 -5.34 -5.55
CA GLN A 28 10.60 -5.50 -5.09
C GLN A 28 11.58 -4.57 -5.82
N ALA A 29 11.34 -4.27 -7.10
CA ALA A 29 12.17 -3.35 -7.86
C ALA A 29 12.10 -1.94 -7.25
N LEU A 30 10.90 -1.44 -6.98
CA LEU A 30 10.70 -0.14 -6.34
C LEU A 30 11.31 -0.11 -4.93
N ARG A 31 11.12 -1.19 -4.15
CA ARG A 31 11.70 -1.33 -2.80
C ARG A 31 13.23 -1.27 -2.82
N ARG A 32 13.89 -1.86 -3.82
CA ARG A 32 15.36 -1.90 -3.94
C ARG A 32 15.96 -0.63 -4.51
N HIS A 33 15.37 -0.10 -5.58
CA HIS A 33 15.92 1.06 -6.30
C HIS A 33 15.60 2.38 -5.59
N CYS A 34 14.39 2.51 -5.03
CA CYS A 34 13.92 3.74 -4.41
C CYS A 34 13.15 3.43 -3.10
N PRO A 35 13.83 2.95 -2.04
CA PRO A 35 13.18 2.54 -0.79
C PRO A 35 12.39 3.65 -0.11
N SER A 36 12.83 4.91 -0.21
CA SER A 36 12.11 6.07 0.34
C SER A 36 10.78 6.32 -0.40
N THR A 37 10.81 6.38 -1.73
CA THR A 37 9.60 6.56 -2.55
C THR A 37 8.63 5.40 -2.38
N TYR A 38 9.14 4.17 -2.30
CA TYR A 38 8.35 2.98 -1.96
C TYR A 38 7.61 3.14 -0.62
N HIS A 39 8.32 3.61 0.40
CA HIS A 39 7.78 3.79 1.73
C HIS A 39 6.71 4.90 1.77
N ASP A 40 7.01 6.06 1.17
CA ASP A 40 6.08 7.19 1.11
C ASP A 40 4.77 6.83 0.40
N GLU A 41 4.83 6.07 -0.69
CA GLU A 41 3.62 5.65 -1.42
C GLU A 41 2.76 4.69 -0.57
N LEU A 42 3.38 3.76 0.19
CA LEU A 42 2.64 2.90 1.11
C LEU A 42 1.99 3.69 2.25
N LEU A 43 2.62 4.76 2.75
CA LEU A 43 2.00 5.64 3.75
C LEU A 43 0.84 6.42 3.14
N ARG A 44 1.03 6.98 1.94
CA ARG A 44 0.00 7.72 1.20
C ARG A 44 -1.25 6.86 0.97
N GLN A 45 -1.08 5.60 0.58
CA GLN A 45 -2.19 4.67 0.38
C GLN A 45 -2.93 4.36 1.67
N ALA A 46 -2.22 4.17 2.79
CA ALA A 46 -2.87 3.93 4.07
C ALA A 46 -3.72 5.16 4.48
N ASP A 47 -3.18 6.36 4.31
CA ASP A 47 -3.89 7.60 4.64
C ASP A 47 -5.10 7.85 3.74
N GLU A 48 -4.98 7.49 2.46
CA GLU A 48 -6.09 7.57 1.51
C GLU A 48 -7.20 6.57 1.86
N MET A 49 -6.85 5.36 2.28
CA MET A 49 -7.81 4.35 2.75
C MET A 49 -8.54 4.77 4.04
N ASP A 50 -7.83 5.39 5.00
CA ASP A 50 -8.44 5.96 6.22
C ASP A 50 -9.35 7.15 5.90
N ARG A 51 -8.90 8.07 5.04
CA ARG A 51 -9.68 9.24 4.59
C ARG A 51 -10.99 8.83 3.91
N LEU A 52 -10.97 7.76 3.12
CA LEU A 52 -12.14 7.20 2.45
C LEU A 52 -12.97 6.27 3.35
N ARG A 53 -12.58 6.10 4.62
CA ARG A 53 -13.20 5.20 5.61
C ARG A 53 -13.33 3.75 5.11
N LEU A 54 -12.35 3.31 4.31
CA LEU A 54 -12.29 1.94 3.79
C LEU A 54 -11.71 0.95 4.82
N ILE A 55 -10.98 1.48 5.80
CA ILE A 55 -10.34 0.72 6.87
C ILE A 55 -10.59 1.41 8.21
N ASP A 56 -10.47 0.66 9.30
CA ASP A 56 -10.48 1.22 10.64
C ASP A 56 -9.09 1.69 11.10
N TRP A 57 -9.04 2.35 12.25
CA TRP A 57 -7.80 2.88 12.82
C TRP A 57 -6.76 1.78 13.14
N THR A 58 -7.22 0.59 13.54
CA THR A 58 -6.33 -0.54 13.87
C THR A 58 -5.69 -1.07 12.60
N GLU A 59 -6.49 -1.28 11.55
CA GLU A 59 -6.03 -1.68 10.22
C GLU A 59 -5.05 -0.64 9.66
N TRP A 60 -5.37 0.65 9.72
CA TRP A 60 -4.48 1.73 9.29
C TRP A 60 -3.13 1.70 10.03
N ARG A 61 -3.16 1.54 11.36
CA ARG A 61 -1.94 1.48 12.17
C ARG A 61 -1.08 0.27 11.81
N ASP A 62 -1.70 -0.88 11.59
CA ASP A 62 -0.97 -2.10 11.24
C ASP A 62 -0.41 -2.03 9.82
N LEU A 63 -1.12 -1.40 8.88
CA LEU A 63 -0.62 -1.12 7.54
C LEU A 63 0.62 -0.22 7.55
N ARG A 64 0.63 0.85 8.37
CA ARG A 64 1.81 1.71 8.54
C ARG A 64 2.99 0.97 9.15
N ARG A 65 2.77 0.18 10.20
CA ARG A 65 3.81 -0.68 10.81
C ARG A 65 4.40 -1.67 9.82
N LEU A 66 3.59 -2.25 8.93
CA LEU A 66 4.05 -3.14 7.87
C LEU A 66 4.98 -2.39 6.88
N ALA A 67 4.58 -1.19 6.47
CA ALA A 67 5.37 -0.34 5.59
C ALA A 67 6.71 0.06 6.23
N ASP A 68 6.72 0.44 7.50
CA ASP A 68 7.93 0.78 8.26
C ASP A 68 8.89 -0.42 8.31
N ARG A 69 8.38 -1.61 8.63
CA ARG A 69 9.18 -2.84 8.68
C ARG A 69 9.78 -3.19 7.33
N ALA A 70 9.01 -3.05 6.24
CA ALA A 70 9.48 -3.29 4.90
C ALA A 70 10.57 -2.29 4.49
N PHE A 71 10.40 -1.01 4.84
CA PHE A 71 11.40 0.03 4.60
C PHE A 71 12.69 -0.22 5.37
N VAL A 72 12.61 -0.53 6.66
CA VAL A 72 13.80 -0.85 7.48
C VAL A 72 14.55 -2.05 6.88
N LYS A 73 13.84 -3.10 6.42
CA LYS A 73 14.49 -4.23 5.73
C LYS A 73 15.20 -3.82 4.44
N ALA A 74 14.56 -2.97 3.64
CA ALA A 74 15.12 -2.47 2.38
C ALA A 74 16.40 -1.63 2.63
N VAL A 75 16.35 -0.71 3.60
CA VAL A 75 17.46 0.18 3.95
C VAL A 75 18.60 -0.55 4.66
N ALA A 76 18.28 -1.54 5.51
CA ALA A 76 19.28 -2.34 6.21
C ALA A 76 20.08 -3.29 5.30
N GLY A 77 19.87 -3.22 3.98
CA GLY A 77 20.59 -4.07 3.04
C GLY A 77 20.16 -5.54 3.07
N ALA A 78 19.06 -5.89 3.78
CA ALA A 78 18.59 -7.27 3.83
C ALA A 78 18.15 -7.79 2.46
N ASP A 79 17.77 -6.88 1.55
CA ASP A 79 17.50 -7.17 0.13
C ASP A 79 18.76 -7.23 -0.75
N TYR A 80 19.91 -6.75 -0.26
CA TYR A 80 21.21 -6.79 -0.95
C TYR A 80 22.07 -8.00 -0.56
N HIS A 81 21.70 -8.71 0.51
CA HIS A 81 22.39 -9.91 1.01
C HIS A 81 21.88 -11.23 0.44
N LEU A 82 21.06 -11.19 -0.61
CA LEU A 82 20.79 -12.38 -1.42
C LEU A 82 22.01 -12.65 -2.30
N VAL A 83 22.99 -13.32 -1.68
CA VAL A 83 24.03 -14.12 -2.34
C VAL A 83 23.39 -15.21 -3.18
#